data_AF-A0A109LPX4-F1
#
_entry.id   AF-A0A109LPX4-F1
#
_cell.length_a   1.000
_cell.length_b   1.000
_cell.length_c   1.000
_cell.angle_alpha   90.00
_cell.angle_beta   90.00
_cell.angle_gamma   90.00
#
_symmetry.space_group_name_H-M   'P 1'
#
loop_
_entity.id
_entity.type
_entity.pdbx_description
1 polymer ?
#
loop_
_entity_poly.entity_id
_entity_poly.type
_entity_poly.pdbx_seq_one_letter_code
_entity_poly.pdbx_strand_id
1 'polypeptide(L)'
;MNADITLPDPEDRKAVIDFAGSFNGYKHHGSLAACADAAEASRRETLEELRNELFWAYRVGNHRGDDAVVKVYVDLFPHFERLIGQTS
;
A
#
# COMPACT_ATOMS: atom_id res chain seq x y z
N MET A 1 19.70 4.24 4.42
CA MET A 1 19.62 2.95 3.70
C MET A 1 18.24 2.92 3.05
N ASN A 2 18.13 3.34 1.80
CA ASN A 2 16.88 3.19 1.05
C ASN A 2 16.84 1.73 0.62
N ALA A 3 15.96 0.94 1.23
CA ALA A 3 15.67 -0.38 0.70
C ALA A 3 15.15 -0.19 -0.72
N ASP A 4 15.76 -0.82 -1.72
CA ASP A 4 15.23 -0.89 -3.08
C ASP A 4 13.79 -1.42 -3.00
N ILE A 5 12.81 -0.52 -3.14
CA ILE A 5 11.41 -0.91 -3.19
C ILE A 5 11.18 -1.50 -4.57
N THR A 6 11.28 -2.82 -4.69
CA THR A 6 10.84 -3.54 -5.89
C THR A 6 9.32 -3.59 -5.88
N LEU A 7 8.70 -2.95 -6.87
CA LEU A 7 7.26 -3.02 -7.09
C LEU A 7 6.92 -4.38 -7.72
N PRO A 8 5.96 -5.15 -7.16
CA PRO A 8 5.50 -6.38 -7.78
C PRO A 8 4.79 -6.11 -9.11
N ASP A 9 4.76 -7.12 -9.98
CA ASP A 9 3.91 -7.10 -11.17
C ASP A 9 2.43 -6.97 -10.73
N PRO A 10 1.66 -5.99 -11.23
CA PRO A 10 0.24 -5.86 -10.91
C PRO A 10 -0.61 -7.10 -11.24
N GLU A 11 -0.16 -7.94 -12.18
CA GLU A 11 -0.85 -9.20 -12.54
C GLU A 11 -0.49 -10.36 -11.57
N ASP A 12 0.62 -10.26 -10.83
CA ASP A 12 0.98 -11.23 -9.79
C ASP A 12 0.29 -10.91 -8.47
N ARG A 13 -0.95 -11.39 -8.35
CA ARG A 13 -1.78 -11.25 -7.13
C ARG A 13 -1.04 -11.64 -5.86
N LYS A 14 -0.25 -12.72 -5.89
CA LYS A 14 0.43 -13.21 -4.69
C LYS A 14 1.51 -12.21 -4.27
N ALA A 15 2.30 -11.73 -5.22
CA ALA A 15 3.32 -10.73 -4.96
C ALA A 15 2.71 -9.41 -4.46
N VAL A 16 1.57 -8.97 -5.00
CA VAL A 16 0.83 -7.79 -4.51
C VAL A 16 0.39 -7.95 -3.06
N ILE A 17 -0.15 -9.11 -2.70
CA ILE A 17 -0.57 -9.40 -1.32
C ILE A 17 0.63 -9.42 -0.37
N ASP A 18 1.71 -10.10 -0.75
CA ASP A 18 2.93 -10.17 0.07
C ASP A 18 3.52 -8.76 0.28
N PHE A 19 3.51 -7.93 -0.77
CA PHE A 19 3.97 -6.54 -0.72
C PHE A 19 3.09 -5.63 0.13
N ALA A 20 1.76 -5.82 0.08
CA ALA A 20 0.82 -5.09 0.93
C ALA A 20 0.98 -5.48 2.42
N GLY A 21 1.11 -6.78 2.67
CA GLY A 21 1.28 -7.35 4.01
C GLY A 21 2.66 -7.10 4.64
N SER A 22 3.68 -6.75 3.84
CA SER A 22 5.02 -6.42 4.34
C SER A 22 5.06 -5.08 5.08
N PHE A 23 4.04 -4.23 4.90
CA PHE A 23 3.91 -2.96 5.62
C PHE A 23 3.03 -3.13 6.85
N ASN A 24 3.35 -2.45 7.95
CA ASN A 24 2.56 -2.48 9.17
C ASN A 24 2.04 -1.07 9.52
N GLY A 25 0.89 -0.70 8.96
CA GLY A 25 0.31 0.64 9.15
C GLY A 25 0.09 1.03 10.61
N TYR A 26 -0.08 0.08 11.52
CA TYR A 26 -0.21 0.38 12.96
C TYR A 26 1.07 0.88 13.60
N LYS A 27 2.23 0.42 13.12
CA LYS A 27 3.52 0.91 13.62
C LYS A 27 3.79 2.34 13.18
N HIS A 28 3.24 2.75 12.04
CA HIS A 28 3.42 4.10 11.48
C HIS A 28 2.39 5.10 12.03
N HIS A 29 1.11 4.72 12.08
CA HIS A 29 0.03 5.62 12.51
C HIS A 29 -0.39 5.44 13.99
N GLY A 30 0.14 4.44 14.69
CA GLY A 30 -0.06 4.22 16.12
C GLY A 30 -1.38 3.54 16.53
N SER A 31 -2.41 3.56 15.67
CA SER A 31 -3.69 2.91 15.96
C SER A 31 -4.41 2.44 14.70
N LEU A 32 -5.43 1.60 14.88
CA LEU A 32 -6.29 1.16 13.78
C LEU A 32 -7.09 2.31 13.18
N ALA A 33 -7.67 3.19 14.03
CA ALA A 33 -8.44 4.34 13.57
C ALA A 33 -7.56 5.31 12.76
N ALA A 34 -6.37 5.66 13.28
CA ALA A 34 -5.45 6.55 12.56
C ALA A 34 -4.94 5.95 11.24
N CYS A 35 -4.73 4.63 11.18
CA CYS A 35 -4.38 3.92 9.96
C CYS A 35 -5.53 3.97 8.94
N ALA A 36 -6.78 3.77 9.37
CA ALA A 36 -7.96 3.87 8.53
C ALA A 36 -8.16 5.31 8.01
N ASP A 37 -8.12 6.30 8.89
CA ASP A 37 -8.28 7.71 8.54
C ASP A 37 -7.21 8.16 7.53
N ALA A 38 -5.96 7.73 7.72
CA ALA A 38 -4.87 8.04 6.80
C ALA A 38 -5.03 7.35 5.43
N ALA A 39 -5.52 6.11 5.41
CA ALA A 39 -5.80 5.40 4.16
C ALA A 39 -6.98 6.05 3.40
N GLU A 40 -8.04 6.41 4.11
CA GLU A 40 -9.22 7.06 3.52
C GLU A 40 -8.91 8.47 3.01
N ALA A 41 -8.01 9.19 3.67
CA ALA A 41 -7.58 10.53 3.24
C ALA A 41 -6.90 10.54 1.86
N SER A 42 -6.38 9.40 1.38
CA SER A 42 -5.84 9.21 0.02
C SER A 42 -4.86 10.32 -0.43
N ARG A 43 -4.00 10.81 0.48
CA ARG A 43 -3.09 11.93 0.21
C ARG A 43 -2.04 11.60 -0.84
N ARG A 44 -1.48 10.37 -0.79
CA ARG A 44 -0.58 9.81 -1.82
C ARG A 44 0.62 10.71 -2.14
N GLU A 45 1.11 11.46 -1.16
CA GLU A 45 2.25 12.37 -1.27
C GLU A 45 3.56 11.68 -0.88
N THR A 46 3.48 10.68 -0.01
CA THR A 46 4.64 9.91 0.46
C THR A 46 4.48 8.41 0.20
N LEU A 47 5.62 7.69 0.17
CA LEU A 47 5.62 6.23 0.06
C LEU A 47 4.93 5.57 1.25
N GLU A 48 5.02 6.17 2.44
CA GLU A 48 4.33 5.68 3.64
C GLU A 48 2.81 5.72 3.45
N GLU A 49 2.27 6.83 2.94
CA GLU A 49 0.84 6.98 2.69
C GLU A 49 0.33 5.96 1.65
N LEU A 50 1.09 5.76 0.56
CA LEU A 50 0.74 4.74 -0.44
C LEU A 50 0.77 3.31 0.14
N ARG A 51 1.79 3.00 0.95
CA ARG A 51 1.91 1.70 1.62
C ARG A 51 0.80 1.50 2.64
N ASN A 52 0.39 2.55 3.35
CA ASN A 52 -0.71 2.49 4.31
C ASN A 52 -2.05 2.25 3.62
N GLU A 53 -2.33 2.95 2.52
CA GLU A 53 -3.55 2.75 1.73
C GLU A 53 -3.64 1.31 1.20
N LEU A 54 -2.53 0.78 0.68
CA LEU A 54 -2.46 -0.61 0.22
C LEU A 54 -2.59 -1.64 1.35
N PHE A 55 -1.94 -1.41 2.49
CA PHE A 55 -2.06 -2.25 3.68
C PHE A 55 -3.50 -2.29 4.21
N TRP A 56 -4.19 -1.15 4.20
CA TRP A 56 -5.58 -1.06 4.61
C TRP A 56 -6.49 -1.86 3.67
N ALA A 57 -6.30 -1.74 2.35
CA ALA A 57 -7.02 -2.53 1.35
C ALA A 57 -6.79 -4.04 1.51
N TYR A 58 -5.54 -4.45 1.77
CA TYR A 58 -5.20 -5.84 2.09
C TYR A 58 -5.96 -6.35 3.32
N ARG A 59 -5.99 -5.55 4.40
CA ARG A 59 -6.69 -5.94 5.62
C ARG A 59 -8.21 -6.03 5.43
N VAL A 60 -8.82 -5.05 4.77
CA VAL A 60 -10.27 -5.04 4.50
C VAL A 60 -10.66 -6.16 3.54
N GLY A 61 -9.87 -6.37 2.48
CA GLY A 61 -10.09 -7.42 1.48
C GLY A 61 -9.97 -8.82 2.09
N ASN A 62 -8.99 -9.07 2.97
CA ASN A 62 -8.88 -10.32 3.71
C ASN A 62 -10.12 -10.62 4.59
N HIS A 63 -10.81 -9.60 5.09
CA HIS A 63 -12.05 -9.80 5.85
C HIS A 63 -13.28 -10.06 4.95
N ARG A 64 -13.26 -9.63 3.68
CA ARG A 64 -14.38 -9.76 2.73
C ARG A 64 -14.20 -10.91 1.74
N GLY A 65 -13.00 -11.47 1.62
CA GLY A 65 -12.66 -12.51 0.65
C GLY A 65 -12.62 -11.98 -0.79
N ASP A 66 -12.35 -10.68 -0.99
CA ASP A 66 -12.31 -10.05 -2.31
C ASP A 66 -10.88 -9.73 -2.78
N ASP A 67 -10.76 -9.36 -4.05
CA ASP A 67 -9.51 -8.92 -4.68
C ASP A 67 -9.35 -7.39 -4.66
N ALA A 68 -9.93 -6.70 -3.66
CA ALA A 68 -9.83 -5.24 -3.56
C ALA A 68 -8.37 -4.77 -3.47
N VAL A 69 -7.50 -5.55 -2.83
CA VAL A 69 -6.07 -5.24 -2.72
C VAL A 69 -5.38 -5.09 -4.09
N VAL A 70 -5.74 -5.94 -5.07
CA VAL A 70 -5.13 -5.88 -6.42
C VAL A 70 -5.62 -4.64 -7.16
N LYS A 71 -6.92 -4.34 -7.08
CA LYS A 71 -7.49 -3.13 -7.71
C LYS A 71 -6.87 -1.86 -7.14
N VAL A 72 -6.78 -1.77 -5.82
CA VAL A 72 -6.14 -0.63 -5.14
C VAL A 72 -4.67 -0.56 -5.53
N TYR A 73 -3.96 -1.68 -5.62
CA TYR A 73 -2.56 -1.67 -6.05
C TYR A 73 -2.39 -1.09 -7.46
N VAL A 74 -3.23 -1.49 -8.43
CA VAL A 74 -3.22 -0.96 -9.80
C VAL A 74 -3.45 0.56 -9.80
N ASP A 75 -4.40 1.05 -9.01
CA ASP A 75 -4.67 2.48 -8.89
C ASP A 75 -3.50 3.26 -8.26
N LEU A 76 -2.79 2.64 -7.32
CA LEU A 76 -1.64 3.24 -6.63
C LEU A 76 -0.33 3.11 -7.41
N PHE A 77 -0.23 2.18 -8.35
CA PHE A 77 0.98 1.87 -9.11
C PHE A 77 1.68 3.11 -9.72
N PRO A 78 1.00 4.00 -10.47
CA PRO A 78 1.66 5.18 -11.04
C PRO A 78 2.17 6.16 -9.97
N HIS A 79 1.55 6.19 -8.79
CA HIS A 79 2.01 7.02 -7.68
C HIS A 79 3.27 6.44 -7.03
N PHE A 80 3.36 5.11 -6.91
CA PHE A 80 4.57 4.44 -6.45
C PHE A 80 5.74 4.69 -7.40
N GLU A 81 5.54 4.52 -8.71
CA GLU A 81 6.57 4.79 -9.71
C GLU A 81 7.07 6.23 -9.64
N ARG A 82 6.15 7.20 -9.53
CA ARG A 82 6.50 8.62 -9.39
C ARG A 82 7.38 8.87 -8.17
N LEU A 83 6.98 8.39 -6.99
CA LEU A 83 7.70 8.70 -5.74
C LEU A 83 9.05 7.95 -5.65
N ILE A 84 9.13 6.72 -6.17
CA ILE A 84 10.40 5.98 -6.25
C ILE A 84 11.35 6.66 -7.23
N GLY A 85 10.86 7.06 -8.41
CA GLY A 85 11.64 7.77 -9.42
C GLY A 85 12.11 9.16 -8.99
N GLN A 86 11.37 9.83 -8.09
CA GLN A 86 11.79 11.11 -7.48
C GLN A 86 12.89 10.98 -6.44
N THR A 87 13.17 9.75 -5.97
CA THR A 87 14.22 9.47 -4.97
C THR A 87 15.55 9.08 -5.64
N SER A 88 15.62 9.09 -6.97
CA SER A 88 16.81 8.75 -7.79
C SER A 88 17.60 9.97 -8.23
#